data_AF-A0A3E2HCD8-F1
#
_entry.id   AF-A0A3E2HCD8-F1
#
_cell.length_a   1.000
_cell.length_b   1.000
_cell.length_c   1.000
_cell.angle_alpha   90.00
_cell.angle_beta   90.00
_cell.angle_gamma   90.00
#
_symmetry.space_group_name_H-M   'P 1'
#
loop_
_entity.id
_entity.type
_entity.pdbx_description
1 polymer ?
#
loop_
_entity_poly.entity_id
_entity_poly.type
_entity_poly.pdbx_seq_one_letter_code
_entity_poly.pdbx_strand_id
1 'polypeptide(L)'
;MASTSVNGCTNAHAQYRIKEQPLGFPRHLRIATIGAGAAGLNMARHLELHMRNFEHVVYEKNLEVGGTWFENRYPGCACDIPSHNYQFTWEANPDWNHFNWKWPMIPGIQSFKGDLVHSAAWDPELSVKGKKVAVLGCGSSGVQIVPTILPGDRIQTLKFNVLHDANILRKDVKELITFIRTPTWITAGFAQDKADPHGTNFKFTEQQKDLFKNSPEEYLEYRKEIENELNKRFGFIIKDSIE
;
A
#
# COMPACT_ATOMS: atom_id res chain seq x y z
N MET A 1 48.44 -14.71 -6.57
CA MET A 1 47.70 -15.83 -5.94
C MET A 1 46.62 -15.23 -5.07
N ALA A 2 45.37 -15.62 -5.32
CA ALA A 2 44.20 -15.13 -4.63
C ALA A 2 44.14 -15.65 -3.19
N SER A 3 43.59 -14.86 -2.27
CA SER A 3 42.74 -15.40 -1.20
C SER A 3 41.68 -14.39 -0.78
N THR A 4 40.48 -14.66 -1.28
CA THR A 4 39.13 -14.35 -0.76
C THR A 4 39.02 -14.35 0.77
N SER A 5 38.43 -13.29 1.36
CA SER A 5 37.14 -13.24 2.12
C SER A 5 37.12 -13.98 3.47
N VAL A 6 36.40 -13.63 4.55
CA VAL A 6 35.08 -13.01 4.76
C VAL A 6 35.05 -12.45 6.20
N ASN A 7 34.14 -11.51 6.48
CA ASN A 7 33.63 -11.25 7.83
C ASN A 7 33.02 -12.52 8.45
N GLY A 8 33.60 -12.98 9.56
CA GLY A 8 33.04 -14.06 10.38
C GLY A 8 34.06 -14.55 11.40
N CYS A 9 33.73 -14.41 12.68
CA CYS A 9 34.54 -14.70 13.86
C CYS A 9 35.57 -15.83 13.71
N THR A 10 36.87 -15.49 13.84
CA THR A 10 37.93 -16.21 14.59
C THR A 10 39.28 -15.56 14.25
N ASN A 11 39.88 -14.80 15.17
CA ASN A 11 41.30 -14.93 15.56
C ASN A 11 41.82 -13.76 16.40
N ALA A 12 42.74 -14.14 17.28
CA ALA A 12 43.52 -13.36 18.21
C ALA A 12 44.14 -12.08 17.63
N HIS A 13 44.16 -11.02 18.44
CA HIS A 13 45.01 -9.83 18.31
C HIS A 13 45.00 -9.11 16.96
N ALA A 14 43.83 -8.78 16.41
CA ALA A 14 43.77 -7.67 15.45
C ALA A 14 44.12 -6.37 16.21
N GLN A 15 45.35 -5.86 16.02
CA GLN A 15 45.78 -4.57 16.57
C GLN A 15 44.74 -3.50 16.20
N TYR A 16 44.07 -2.94 17.20
CA TYR A 16 43.17 -1.81 17.03
C TYR A 16 43.97 -0.64 16.44
N ARG A 17 43.68 -0.30 15.18
CA ARG A 17 44.33 0.80 14.48
C ARG A 17 43.46 2.05 14.59
N ILE A 18 43.95 3.04 15.32
CA ILE A 18 43.33 4.36 15.38
C ILE A 18 43.32 4.94 13.96
N LYS A 19 42.16 5.40 13.51
CA LYS A 19 42.04 6.05 12.20
C LYS A 19 42.52 7.48 12.33
N GLU A 20 43.66 7.78 11.71
CA GLU A 20 44.22 9.14 11.57
C GLU A 20 43.41 9.97 10.57
N GLN A 21 42.12 10.21 10.87
CA GLN A 21 41.24 11.05 10.06
C GLN A 21 40.38 11.93 10.98
N PRO A 22 40.02 13.17 10.57
CA PRO A 22 39.18 14.04 11.37
C PRO A 22 37.83 13.41 11.72
N LEU A 23 37.32 13.72 12.91
CA LEU A 23 35.98 13.31 13.33
C LEU A 23 34.94 13.88 12.35
N GLY A 24 34.06 13.02 11.83
CA GLY A 24 33.04 13.41 10.84
C GLY A 24 33.52 13.37 9.39
N PHE A 25 34.76 12.95 9.11
CA PHE A 25 35.21 12.74 7.73
C PHE A 25 34.36 11.64 7.05
N PRO A 26 33.70 11.92 5.91
CA PRO A 26 32.75 10.97 5.31
C PRO A 26 33.46 9.70 4.86
N ARG A 27 33.06 8.55 5.41
CA ARG A 27 33.53 7.25 4.92
C ARG A 27 33.03 7.02 3.50
N HIS A 28 33.85 6.41 2.66
CA HIS A 28 33.39 5.98 1.35
C HIS A 28 32.31 4.88 1.49
N LEU A 29 31.19 5.03 0.79
CA LEU A 29 30.06 4.10 0.84
C LEU A 29 29.87 3.42 -0.50
N ARG A 30 29.66 2.10 -0.50
CA ARG A 30 29.18 1.37 -1.67
C ARG A 30 27.73 0.97 -1.42
N ILE A 31 26.85 1.35 -2.32
CA ILE A 31 25.41 1.18 -2.20
C ILE A 31 24.95 0.37 -3.41
N ALA A 32 24.16 -0.67 -3.15
CA ALA A 32 23.49 -1.43 -4.19
C ALA A 32 21.97 -1.26 -4.05
N THR A 33 21.29 -0.91 -5.14
CA THR A 33 19.83 -0.91 -5.22
C THR A 33 19.39 -2.02 -6.15
N ILE A 34 18.38 -2.78 -5.75
CA ILE A 34 17.79 -3.84 -6.59
C ILE A 34 16.40 -3.37 -7.02
N GLY A 35 16.22 -3.22 -8.32
CA GLY A 35 15.03 -2.68 -8.98
C GLY A 35 15.20 -1.22 -9.41
N ALA A 36 14.90 -0.94 -10.67
CA ALA A 36 14.83 0.36 -11.31
C ALA A 36 13.37 0.74 -11.67
N GLY A 37 12.45 0.44 -10.75
CA GLY A 37 11.12 1.04 -10.71
C GLY A 37 11.14 2.42 -10.06
N ALA A 38 9.96 3.01 -9.83
CA ALA A 38 9.84 4.38 -9.31
C ALA A 38 10.65 4.62 -8.01
N ALA A 39 10.61 3.67 -7.06
CA ALA A 39 11.36 3.77 -5.81
C ALA A 39 12.88 3.73 -6.01
N GLY A 40 13.38 2.86 -6.88
CA GLY A 40 14.81 2.72 -7.16
C GLY A 40 15.40 3.95 -7.84
N LEU A 41 14.67 4.52 -8.79
CA LEU A 41 15.04 5.78 -9.46
C LEU A 41 15.04 6.95 -8.47
N ASN A 42 14.04 7.02 -7.59
CA ASN A 42 13.98 8.07 -6.56
C ASN A 42 15.13 7.95 -5.54
N MET A 43 15.51 6.71 -5.18
CA MET A 43 16.69 6.46 -4.34
C MET A 43 17.97 6.92 -5.02
N ALA A 44 18.19 6.56 -6.28
CA ALA A 44 19.37 6.98 -7.04
C ALA A 44 19.51 8.51 -7.05
N ARG A 45 18.42 9.22 -7.38
CA ARG A 45 18.39 10.69 -7.35
C ARG A 45 18.65 11.24 -5.94
N HIS A 46 18.05 10.66 -4.92
CA HIS A 46 18.23 11.14 -3.54
C HIS A 46 19.69 11.02 -3.09
N LEU A 47 20.35 9.91 -3.41
CA LEU A 47 21.77 9.72 -3.12
C LEU A 47 22.62 10.74 -3.88
N GLU A 48 22.37 10.95 -5.17
CA GLU A 48 23.11 11.92 -5.98
C GLU A 48 23.00 13.36 -5.45
N LEU A 49 21.83 13.76 -4.96
CA LEU A 49 21.61 15.11 -4.45
C LEU A 49 22.14 15.37 -3.04
N HIS A 50 22.14 14.34 -2.18
CA HIS A 50 22.33 14.55 -0.75
C HIS A 50 23.56 13.86 -0.17
N MET A 51 24.15 12.91 -0.89
CA MET A 51 25.32 12.18 -0.43
C MET A 51 26.56 12.60 -1.19
N ARG A 52 27.72 12.41 -0.54
CA ARG A 52 29.03 12.61 -1.13
C ARG A 52 29.90 11.41 -0.78
N ASN A 53 30.92 11.15 -1.59
CA ASN A 53 31.86 10.06 -1.37
C ASN A 53 31.17 8.67 -1.33
N PHE A 54 30.42 8.34 -2.38
CA PHE A 54 29.79 7.04 -2.52
C PHE A 54 29.91 6.50 -3.96
N GLU A 55 29.78 5.19 -4.09
CA GLU A 55 29.56 4.46 -5.32
C GLU A 55 28.16 3.83 -5.23
N HIS A 56 27.34 4.00 -6.27
CA HIS A 56 25.99 3.45 -6.32
C HIS A 56 25.80 2.64 -7.59
N VAL A 57 25.34 1.39 -7.42
CA VAL A 57 25.01 0.49 -8.53
C VAL A 57 23.55 0.08 -8.40
N VAL A 58 22.79 0.23 -9.48
CA VAL A 58 21.40 -0.24 -9.58
C VAL A 58 21.38 -1.50 -10.43
N TYR A 59 20.81 -2.57 -9.89
CA TYR A 59 20.57 -3.82 -10.59
C TYR A 59 19.09 -3.89 -10.97
N GLU A 60 18.80 -4.05 -12.26
CA GLU A 60 17.46 -4.25 -12.78
C GLU A 60 17.42 -5.57 -13.56
N LYS A 61 16.36 -6.35 -13.35
CA LYS A 61 16.13 -7.61 -14.07
C LYS A 61 15.67 -7.35 -15.51
N ASN A 62 14.91 -6.28 -15.69
CA ASN A 62 14.34 -5.85 -16.96
C ASN A 62 15.39 -5.22 -17.89
N LEU A 63 15.07 -5.21 -19.19
CA LEU A 63 15.93 -4.61 -20.21
C LEU A 63 16.00 -3.07 -20.09
N GLU A 64 14.98 -2.45 -19.51
CA GLU A 64 14.91 -1.01 -19.26
C GLU A 64 14.30 -0.71 -17.89
N VAL A 65 14.41 0.56 -17.47
CA VAL A 65 13.78 1.06 -16.24
C VAL A 65 12.25 1.09 -16.38
N GLY A 66 11.55 1.06 -15.24
CA GLY A 66 10.09 1.21 -15.20
C GLY A 66 9.39 0.27 -14.22
N GLY A 67 10.04 -0.84 -13.85
CA GLY A 67 9.53 -1.81 -12.87
C GLY A 67 8.13 -2.30 -13.25
N THR A 68 7.13 -2.03 -12.41
CA THR A 68 5.73 -2.39 -12.67
C THR A 68 5.25 -1.96 -14.06
N TRP A 69 5.62 -0.78 -14.53
CA TRP A 69 5.18 -0.27 -15.85
C TRP A 69 5.96 -0.87 -17.02
N PHE A 70 7.14 -1.44 -16.76
CA PHE A 70 7.87 -2.20 -17.77
C PHE A 70 7.23 -3.58 -17.97
N GLU A 71 6.96 -4.29 -16.88
CA GLU A 71 6.44 -5.67 -16.88
C GLU A 71 4.94 -5.73 -17.28
N ASN A 72 4.14 -4.71 -16.93
CA ASN A 72 2.70 -4.70 -17.20
C ASN A 72 2.37 -3.90 -18.46
N ARG A 73 2.38 -4.56 -19.63
CA ARG A 73 2.01 -3.97 -20.93
C ARG A 73 0.77 -4.60 -21.58
N TYR A 74 -0.17 -5.08 -20.76
CA TYR A 74 -1.41 -5.64 -21.28
C TYR A 74 -2.36 -4.54 -21.80
N PRO A 75 -3.22 -4.85 -22.79
CA PRO A 75 -4.20 -3.89 -23.29
C PRO A 75 -5.10 -3.36 -22.16
N GLY A 76 -5.14 -2.04 -22.00
CA GLY A 76 -5.93 -1.37 -20.96
C GLY A 76 -5.23 -1.19 -19.62
N CYS A 77 -3.93 -1.52 -19.49
CA CYS A 77 -3.14 -1.18 -18.31
C CYS A 77 -3.18 0.34 -18.05
N ALA A 78 -3.60 0.73 -16.84
CA ALA A 78 -3.76 2.11 -16.42
C ALA A 78 -3.58 2.23 -14.90
N CYS A 79 -3.34 3.45 -14.42
CA CYS A 79 -3.31 3.78 -13.00
C CYS A 79 -4.65 4.40 -12.59
N ASP A 80 -5.16 4.06 -11.41
CA ASP A 80 -6.38 4.65 -10.84
C ASP A 80 -6.13 6.04 -10.22
N ILE A 81 -4.87 6.45 -10.11
CA ILE A 81 -4.46 7.77 -9.61
C ILE A 81 -4.33 8.73 -10.81
N PRO A 82 -4.84 9.98 -10.72
CA PRO A 82 -4.65 10.96 -11.78
C PRO A 82 -3.19 11.10 -12.17
N SER A 83 -2.88 11.14 -13.47
CA SER A 83 -1.49 11.19 -13.96
C SER A 83 -0.68 12.36 -13.38
N HIS A 84 -1.32 13.50 -13.14
CA HIS A 84 -0.72 14.65 -12.49
C HIS A 84 -0.28 14.39 -11.04
N ASN A 85 -0.90 13.41 -10.37
CA ASN A 85 -0.56 12.96 -9.02
C ASN A 85 0.33 11.70 -9.05
N TYR A 86 0.24 10.89 -10.09
CA TYR A 86 1.00 9.65 -10.25
C TYR A 86 2.26 9.86 -11.10
N GLN A 87 3.14 10.70 -10.58
CA GLN A 87 4.43 11.04 -11.17
C GLN A 87 5.40 11.48 -10.08
N PHE A 88 6.67 11.68 -10.42
CA PHE A 88 7.62 12.26 -9.49
C PHE A 88 7.31 13.74 -9.26
N THR A 89 7.26 14.16 -8.00
CA THR A 89 7.03 15.57 -7.62
C THR A 89 8.16 16.49 -8.06
N TRP A 90 9.34 15.94 -8.31
CA TRP A 90 10.54 16.69 -8.71
C TRP A 90 10.76 16.76 -10.22
N GLU A 91 9.97 16.05 -11.03
CA GLU A 91 9.98 16.09 -12.50
C GLU A 91 8.55 15.86 -12.98
N ALA A 92 7.69 16.86 -12.74
CA ALA A 92 6.30 16.79 -13.13
C ALA A 92 6.16 17.10 -14.62
N ASN A 93 5.42 16.27 -15.34
CA ASN A 93 5.00 16.53 -16.70
C ASN A 93 3.65 17.28 -16.68
N PRO A 94 3.58 18.53 -17.17
CA PRO A 94 2.32 19.28 -17.25
C PRO A 94 1.44 18.84 -18.42
N ASP A 95 1.98 18.11 -19.39
CA ASP A 95 1.30 17.75 -20.64
C ASP A 95 0.60 16.37 -20.55
N TRP A 96 0.24 15.94 -19.34
CA TRP A 96 -0.57 14.72 -19.17
C TRP A 96 -1.97 14.93 -19.71
N ASN A 97 -2.24 14.34 -20.86
CA ASN A 97 -3.44 14.67 -21.61
C ASN A 97 -4.75 14.10 -21.02
N HIS A 98 -4.76 13.00 -20.25
CA HIS A 98 -6.00 12.32 -19.84
C HIS A 98 -6.00 11.70 -18.42
N PHE A 99 -7.14 11.80 -17.71
CA PHE A 99 -7.52 10.96 -16.58
C PHE A 99 -8.16 9.66 -17.11
N ASN A 100 -7.36 8.62 -17.34
CA ASN A 100 -7.75 7.44 -18.12
C ASN A 100 -8.40 6.33 -17.29
N TRP A 101 -9.50 6.59 -16.59
CA TRP A 101 -10.39 5.48 -16.18
C TRP A 101 -11.21 5.02 -17.40
N LYS A 102 -11.54 3.73 -17.45
CA LYS A 102 -12.25 3.14 -18.60
C LYS A 102 -13.39 2.26 -18.13
N TRP A 103 -14.52 2.35 -18.84
CA TRP A 103 -15.59 1.36 -18.70
C TRP A 103 -15.09 -0.03 -19.10
N PRO A 104 -15.56 -1.11 -18.43
CA PRO A 104 -15.32 -2.46 -18.91
C PRO A 104 -15.95 -2.62 -20.30
N MET A 105 -15.30 -3.40 -21.16
CA MET A 105 -15.79 -3.67 -22.52
C MET A 105 -16.99 -4.62 -22.49
N ILE A 106 -18.16 -4.07 -22.14
CA ILE A 106 -19.43 -4.79 -22.13
C ILE A 106 -20.27 -4.25 -23.29
N PRO A 107 -20.58 -5.08 -24.31
CA PRO A 107 -21.42 -4.66 -25.42
C PRO A 107 -22.74 -4.08 -24.93
N GLY A 108 -23.08 -2.87 -25.39
CA GLY A 108 -24.33 -2.20 -25.04
C GLY A 108 -24.38 -1.60 -23.63
N ILE A 109 -23.26 -1.51 -22.89
CA ILE A 109 -23.27 -0.92 -21.53
C ILE A 109 -23.91 0.47 -21.49
N GLN A 110 -23.66 1.30 -22.50
CA GLN A 110 -24.22 2.66 -22.61
C GLN A 110 -25.74 2.70 -22.84
N SER A 111 -26.37 1.55 -23.15
CA SER A 111 -27.82 1.45 -23.29
C SER A 111 -28.53 1.15 -21.97
N PHE A 112 -27.78 0.93 -20.88
CA PHE A 112 -28.34 0.69 -19.57
C PHE A 112 -29.11 1.93 -19.07
N LYS A 113 -30.36 1.73 -18.67
CA LYS A 113 -31.27 2.82 -18.28
C LYS A 113 -31.15 3.24 -16.81
N GLY A 114 -30.39 2.50 -16.01
CA GLY A 114 -30.10 2.85 -14.62
C GLY A 114 -28.84 3.69 -14.48
N ASP A 115 -28.49 4.04 -13.25
CA ASP A 115 -27.28 4.80 -12.97
C ASP A 115 -26.03 3.97 -13.29
N LEU A 116 -25.16 4.50 -14.14
CA LEU A 116 -23.83 3.96 -14.46
C LEU A 116 -22.78 4.80 -13.77
N VAL A 117 -22.08 4.22 -12.79
CA VAL A 117 -21.04 4.92 -12.02
C VAL A 117 -19.75 4.12 -11.97
N HIS A 118 -18.62 4.80 -12.19
CA HIS A 118 -17.28 4.24 -12.07
C HIS A 118 -16.67 4.66 -10.72
N SER A 119 -16.00 3.77 -10.00
CA SER A 119 -15.42 4.08 -8.68
C SER A 119 -14.44 5.26 -8.70
N ALA A 120 -13.67 5.38 -9.78
CA ALA A 120 -12.74 6.50 -10.01
C ALA A 120 -13.41 7.84 -10.38
N ALA A 121 -14.73 7.84 -10.63
CA ALA A 121 -15.53 9.03 -10.98
C ALA A 121 -16.89 8.97 -10.26
N TRP A 122 -16.85 8.75 -8.94
CA TRP A 122 -18.04 8.54 -8.12
C TRP A 122 -18.85 9.84 -7.95
N ASP A 123 -20.15 9.80 -8.19
CA ASP A 123 -21.08 10.90 -7.92
C ASP A 123 -21.43 10.93 -6.42
N PRO A 124 -21.05 11.99 -5.66
CA PRO A 124 -21.33 12.08 -4.22
C PRO A 124 -22.83 12.12 -3.90
N GLU A 125 -23.68 12.61 -4.82
CA GLU A 125 -25.12 12.70 -4.65
C GLU A 125 -25.85 11.38 -4.93
N LEU A 126 -25.14 10.38 -5.48
CA LEU A 126 -25.72 9.07 -5.75
C LEU A 126 -26.10 8.34 -4.45
N SER A 127 -27.41 8.13 -4.29
CA SER A 127 -27.97 7.20 -3.32
C SER A 127 -28.15 5.81 -3.93
N VAL A 128 -27.64 4.80 -3.22
CA VAL A 128 -27.85 3.38 -3.56
C VAL A 128 -28.92 2.72 -2.67
N LYS A 129 -29.53 3.49 -1.76
CA LYS A 129 -30.52 2.98 -0.80
C LYS A 129 -31.76 2.43 -1.52
N GLY A 130 -32.15 1.20 -1.20
CA GLY A 130 -33.30 0.51 -1.79
C GLY A 130 -33.13 0.10 -3.26
N LYS A 131 -31.97 0.35 -3.87
CA LYS A 131 -31.70 -0.01 -5.27
C LYS A 131 -31.19 -1.44 -5.40
N LYS A 132 -31.36 -2.02 -6.58
CA LYS A 132 -30.62 -3.22 -7.00
C LYS A 132 -29.30 -2.74 -7.60
N VAL A 133 -28.18 -3.20 -7.05
CA VAL A 133 -26.84 -2.73 -7.44
C VAL A 133 -26.01 -3.89 -7.96
N ALA A 134 -25.36 -3.67 -9.09
CA ALA A 134 -24.35 -4.57 -9.63
C ALA A 134 -22.96 -3.93 -9.47
N VAL A 135 -22.02 -4.64 -8.84
CA VAL A 135 -20.62 -4.23 -8.73
C VAL A 135 -19.77 -5.13 -9.62
N LEU A 136 -19.01 -4.52 -10.54
CA LEU A 136 -18.16 -5.23 -11.47
C LEU A 136 -16.69 -5.05 -11.03
N GLY A 137 -16.07 -6.15 -10.60
CA GLY A 137 -14.68 -6.17 -10.14
C GLY A 137 -14.53 -6.36 -8.63
N CYS A 138 -13.47 -7.07 -8.23
CA CYS A 138 -13.08 -7.35 -6.84
C CYS A 138 -11.62 -6.93 -6.56
N GLY A 139 -11.14 -5.87 -7.24
CA GLY A 139 -9.93 -5.18 -6.82
C GLY A 139 -10.17 -4.36 -5.54
N SER A 140 -9.18 -3.56 -5.12
CA SER A 140 -9.26 -2.78 -3.87
C SER A 140 -10.56 -1.97 -3.75
N SER A 141 -10.97 -1.24 -4.79
CA SER A 141 -12.23 -0.47 -4.79
C SER A 141 -13.46 -1.36 -4.61
N GLY A 142 -13.53 -2.50 -5.29
CA GLY A 142 -14.66 -3.43 -5.17
C GLY A 142 -14.75 -4.04 -3.77
N VAL A 143 -13.60 -4.43 -3.21
CA VAL A 143 -13.47 -4.97 -1.85
C VAL A 143 -13.86 -3.95 -0.78
N GLN A 144 -13.67 -2.66 -1.03
CA GLN A 144 -14.09 -1.59 -0.13
C GLN A 144 -15.57 -1.22 -0.31
N ILE A 145 -16.05 -1.07 -1.56
CA ILE A 145 -17.42 -0.62 -1.85
C ILE A 145 -18.46 -1.65 -1.42
N VAL A 146 -18.24 -2.93 -1.77
CA VAL A 146 -19.19 -4.02 -1.51
C VAL A 146 -19.62 -4.09 -0.05
N PRO A 147 -18.73 -4.21 0.95
CA PRO A 147 -19.13 -4.30 2.36
C PRO A 147 -19.78 -3.02 2.88
N THR A 148 -19.43 -1.83 2.35
CA THR A 148 -20.01 -0.56 2.80
C THR A 148 -21.46 -0.38 2.39
N ILE A 149 -21.89 -0.97 1.26
CA ILE A 149 -23.26 -0.80 0.75
C ILE A 149 -24.16 -2.02 1.00
N LEU A 150 -23.66 -3.03 1.73
CA LEU A 150 -24.45 -4.22 2.05
C LEU A 150 -25.72 -3.85 2.83
N PRO A 151 -26.84 -4.56 2.61
CA PRO A 151 -28.04 -4.39 3.41
C PRO A 151 -27.75 -4.80 4.86
N GLY A 152 -28.08 -3.93 5.83
CA GLY A 152 -27.89 -4.18 7.26
C GLY A 152 -28.52 -5.49 7.78
N ASP A 153 -29.49 -6.04 7.06
CA ASP A 153 -30.34 -7.15 7.52
C ASP A 153 -29.84 -8.55 7.06
N ARG A 154 -28.85 -8.61 6.15
CA ARG A 154 -28.44 -9.85 5.46
C ARG A 154 -27.04 -10.36 5.80
N ILE A 155 -26.37 -9.83 6.83
CA ILE A 155 -25.16 -10.47 7.38
C ILE A 155 -25.59 -11.72 8.16
N GLN A 156 -25.83 -12.82 7.44
CA GLN A 156 -26.18 -14.13 8.03
C GLN A 156 -24.95 -15.04 8.20
N THR A 157 -23.73 -14.51 8.09
CA THR A 157 -22.52 -15.24 8.45
C THR A 157 -21.50 -14.27 9.06
N LEU A 158 -21.76 -13.92 10.32
CA LEU A 158 -20.84 -13.51 11.40
C LEU A 158 -21.64 -12.63 12.38
N LYS A 159 -22.46 -13.29 13.20
CA LYS A 159 -22.96 -12.69 14.45
C LYS A 159 -21.75 -12.55 15.39
N PHE A 160 -21.07 -11.41 15.34
CA PHE A 160 -20.47 -10.86 16.55
C PHE A 160 -21.45 -9.82 17.09
N ASN A 161 -21.95 -10.06 18.30
CA ASN A 161 -22.85 -9.17 19.00
C ASN A 161 -22.19 -7.80 19.13
N VAL A 162 -22.72 -6.79 18.44
CA VAL A 162 -22.47 -5.41 18.85
C VAL A 162 -23.74 -4.58 18.71
N LEU A 163 -24.18 -4.12 19.88
CA LEU A 163 -25.23 -3.13 20.07
C LEU A 163 -24.63 -1.73 19.86
N HIS A 164 -25.38 -0.91 19.12
CA HIS A 164 -25.39 0.56 19.08
C HIS A 164 -24.03 1.29 18.96
N ASP A 165 -23.68 1.80 17.76
CA ASP A 165 -23.97 3.18 17.31
C ASP A 165 -23.37 3.49 15.91
N ALA A 166 -23.67 2.67 14.90
CA ALA A 166 -23.17 2.84 13.53
C ALA A 166 -24.16 3.63 12.65
N ASN A 167 -24.35 4.91 12.94
CA ASN A 167 -25.14 5.84 12.10
C ASN A 167 -24.33 6.49 10.97
N ILE A 168 -23.17 5.93 10.62
CA ILE A 168 -22.34 6.44 9.53
C ILE A 168 -22.30 5.34 8.45
N LEU A 169 -22.90 5.64 7.28
CA LEU A 169 -22.77 4.92 6.00
C LEU A 169 -23.60 3.64 5.73
N ARG A 170 -24.72 3.38 6.41
CA ARG A 170 -25.66 2.35 5.91
C ARG A 170 -26.46 2.86 4.71
N LYS A 171 -25.87 2.76 3.51
CA LYS A 171 -26.58 2.94 2.24
C LYS A 171 -27.18 1.59 1.82
N ASP A 172 -28.20 1.12 2.54
CA ASP A 172 -28.76 -0.23 2.38
C ASP A 172 -29.30 -0.46 0.96
N VAL A 173 -28.61 -1.25 0.13
CA VAL A 173 -29.13 -1.70 -1.16
C VAL A 173 -30.22 -2.75 -0.95
N LYS A 174 -31.21 -2.84 -1.86
CA LYS A 174 -32.24 -3.89 -1.84
C LYS A 174 -31.68 -5.25 -2.26
N GLU A 175 -30.75 -5.25 -3.21
CA GLU A 175 -30.11 -6.44 -3.75
C GLU A 175 -28.72 -6.06 -4.25
N LEU A 176 -27.71 -6.88 -3.94
CA LEU A 176 -26.32 -6.68 -4.39
C LEU A 176 -25.88 -7.89 -5.21
N ILE A 177 -25.42 -7.64 -6.44
CA ILE A 177 -24.84 -8.65 -7.33
C ILE A 177 -23.39 -8.26 -7.60
N THR A 178 -22.45 -9.18 -7.36
CA THR A 178 -21.03 -8.95 -7.62
C THR A 178 -20.57 -9.82 -8.79
N PHE A 179 -19.93 -9.18 -9.78
CA PHE A 179 -19.34 -9.87 -10.93
C PHE A 179 -17.82 -9.92 -10.75
N ILE A 180 -17.32 -11.13 -10.47
CA ILE A 180 -15.89 -11.39 -10.25
C ILE A 180 -15.35 -12.15 -11.46
N ARG A 181 -14.45 -11.51 -12.22
CA ARG A 181 -13.78 -12.17 -13.36
C ARG A 181 -12.67 -13.10 -12.91
N THR A 182 -11.86 -12.66 -11.95
CA THR A 182 -10.74 -13.40 -11.40
C THR A 182 -10.76 -13.22 -9.88
N PRO A 183 -10.67 -14.30 -9.09
CA PRO A 183 -10.58 -14.18 -7.63
C PRO A 183 -9.37 -13.33 -7.22
N THR A 184 -9.56 -12.50 -6.21
CA THR A 184 -8.49 -11.68 -5.61
C THR A 184 -8.18 -12.22 -4.22
N TRP A 185 -6.90 -12.26 -3.88
CA TRP A 185 -6.45 -12.56 -2.52
C TRP A 185 -6.62 -11.32 -1.65
N ILE A 186 -7.37 -11.45 -0.56
CA ILE A 186 -7.63 -10.37 0.39
C ILE A 186 -7.08 -10.82 1.74
N THR A 187 -6.16 -10.05 2.30
CA THR A 187 -5.74 -10.22 3.68
C THR A 187 -6.63 -9.38 4.59
N ALA A 188 -6.83 -9.85 5.82
CA ALA A 188 -7.39 -9.00 6.86
C ALA A 188 -6.55 -7.72 7.01
N GLY A 189 -7.17 -6.63 7.49
CA GLY A 189 -6.45 -5.41 7.83
C GLY A 189 -5.31 -5.69 8.81
N PHE A 190 -4.29 -4.85 8.80
CA PHE A 190 -3.19 -4.97 9.75
C PHE A 190 -3.58 -4.40 11.12
N ALA A 191 -2.98 -4.93 12.18
CA ALA A 191 -3.24 -4.56 13.57
C ALA A 191 -4.74 -4.62 13.95
N GLN A 192 -5.45 -5.69 13.56
CA GLN A 192 -6.88 -5.85 13.90
C GLN A 192 -7.11 -5.97 15.41
N ASP A 193 -6.11 -6.39 16.17
CA ASP A 193 -6.12 -6.39 17.64
C ASP A 193 -6.16 -4.98 18.23
N LYS A 194 -5.66 -3.99 17.49
CA LYS A 194 -5.71 -2.58 17.83
C LYS A 194 -6.83 -1.83 17.13
N ALA A 195 -7.50 -2.46 16.17
CA ALA A 195 -8.70 -1.92 15.56
C ALA A 195 -9.85 -1.90 16.58
N ASP A 196 -10.85 -1.08 16.32
CA ASP A 196 -12.10 -1.13 17.07
C ASP A 196 -12.73 -2.54 16.96
N PRO A 197 -13.57 -3.00 17.91
CA PRO A 197 -14.23 -4.31 17.88
C PRO A 197 -14.91 -4.69 16.56
N HIS A 198 -15.16 -3.72 15.68
CA HIS A 198 -15.70 -3.89 14.34
C HIS A 198 -14.67 -4.05 13.21
N GLY A 199 -13.36 -4.04 13.50
CA GLY A 199 -12.29 -4.23 12.51
C GLY A 199 -12.12 -3.08 11.51
N THR A 200 -12.59 -1.88 11.86
CA THR A 200 -12.53 -0.68 11.01
C THR A 200 -11.59 0.38 11.58
N ASN A 201 -11.20 1.36 10.74
CA ASN A 201 -10.50 2.55 11.21
C ASN A 201 -11.37 3.29 12.22
N PHE A 202 -10.86 3.47 13.43
CA PHE A 202 -11.58 4.09 14.54
C PHE A 202 -11.10 5.52 14.78
N LYS A 203 -11.94 6.30 15.46
CA LYS A 203 -11.53 7.61 15.96
C LYS A 203 -10.83 7.44 17.29
N PHE A 204 -9.60 7.92 17.39
CA PHE A 204 -8.91 8.03 18.68
C PHE A 204 -9.70 8.92 19.64
N THR A 205 -9.83 8.50 20.89
CA THR A 205 -10.45 9.30 21.95
C THR A 205 -9.56 10.51 22.28
N GLU A 206 -10.14 11.57 22.85
CA GLU A 206 -9.35 12.73 23.27
C GLU A 206 -8.31 12.34 24.34
N GLN A 207 -8.63 11.39 25.23
CA GLN A 207 -7.65 10.83 26.17
C GLN A 207 -6.49 10.12 25.46
N GLN A 208 -6.75 9.32 24.41
CA GLN A 208 -5.68 8.68 23.64
C GLN A 208 -4.81 9.72 22.95
N LYS A 209 -5.42 10.76 22.36
CA LYS A 209 -4.67 11.87 21.73
C LYS A 209 -3.82 12.63 22.73
N ASP A 210 -4.35 12.92 23.92
CA ASP A 210 -3.61 13.57 24.99
C ASP A 210 -2.47 12.71 25.51
N LEU A 211 -2.68 11.40 25.66
CA LEU A 211 -1.63 10.44 26.04
C LEU A 211 -0.52 10.40 24.99
N PHE A 212 -0.89 10.32 23.70
CA PHE A 212 0.10 10.34 22.61
C PHE A 212 0.89 11.64 22.54
N LYS A 213 0.27 12.76 22.91
CA LYS A 213 0.90 14.09 22.88
C LYS A 213 1.83 14.32 24.07
N ASN A 214 1.46 13.84 25.25
CA ASN A 214 2.13 14.17 26.50
C ASN A 214 3.06 13.05 27.02
N SER A 215 2.97 11.83 26.48
CA SER A 215 3.79 10.69 26.88
C SER A 215 4.50 10.05 25.68
N PRO A 216 5.67 10.57 25.28
CA PRO A 216 6.41 10.06 24.11
C PRO A 216 6.81 8.58 24.21
N GLU A 217 7.10 8.09 25.42
CA GLU A 217 7.49 6.69 25.66
C GLU A 217 6.30 5.74 25.45
N GLU A 218 5.13 6.08 25.97
CA GLU A 218 3.89 5.30 25.83
C GLU A 218 3.41 5.29 24.37
N TYR A 219 3.56 6.42 23.66
CA TYR A 219 3.25 6.49 22.23
C TYR A 219 4.22 5.66 21.38
N LEU A 220 5.51 5.64 21.74
CA LEU A 220 6.50 4.80 21.07
C LEU A 220 6.18 3.31 21.25
N GLU A 221 5.80 2.90 22.45
CA GLU A 221 5.40 1.52 22.74
C GLU A 221 4.17 1.12 21.91
N TYR A 222 3.12 1.95 21.91
CA TYR A 222 1.92 1.75 21.09
C TYR A 222 2.24 1.56 19.59
N ARG A 223 3.13 2.40 19.04
CA ARG A 223 3.57 2.28 17.65
C ARG A 223 4.35 1.00 17.38
N LYS A 224 5.26 0.62 18.30
CA LYS A 224 6.05 -0.61 18.18
C LYS A 224 5.17 -1.85 18.23
N GLU A 225 4.10 -1.84 19.01
CA GLU A 225 3.13 -2.95 19.04
C GLU A 225 2.45 -3.14 17.69
N ILE A 226 1.97 -2.05 17.07
CA ILE A 226 1.38 -2.08 15.70
C ILE A 226 2.40 -2.59 14.68
N GLU A 227 3.61 -2.06 14.73
CA GLU A 227 4.70 -2.44 13.81
C GLU A 227 5.14 -3.89 14.01
N ASN A 228 5.14 -4.40 15.24
CA ASN A 228 5.49 -5.78 15.55
C ASN A 228 4.40 -6.75 15.05
N GLU A 229 3.11 -6.39 15.16
CA GLU A 229 2.01 -7.18 14.60
C GLU A 229 2.13 -7.30 13.07
N LEU A 230 2.41 -6.18 12.41
CA LEU A 230 2.72 -6.13 10.97
C LEU A 230 3.92 -7.02 10.62
N ASN A 231 5.01 -6.88 11.38
CA ASN A 231 6.27 -7.52 11.04
C ASN A 231 6.27 -9.04 11.27
N LYS A 232 5.51 -9.54 12.25
CA LYS A 232 5.35 -11.00 12.49
C LYS A 232 4.79 -11.72 11.26
N ARG A 233 4.03 -11.03 10.41
CA ARG A 233 3.43 -11.61 9.21
C ARG A 233 4.39 -11.73 8.02
N PHE A 234 5.62 -11.21 8.09
CA PHE A 234 6.61 -11.42 7.03
C PHE A 234 7.03 -12.89 6.88
N GLY A 235 6.89 -13.71 7.93
CA GLY A 235 7.06 -15.16 7.84
C GLY A 235 6.25 -15.75 6.69
N PHE A 236 4.98 -15.36 6.54
CA PHE A 236 4.09 -15.83 5.47
C PHE A 236 4.58 -15.54 4.03
N ILE A 237 5.50 -14.58 3.86
CA ILE A 237 6.00 -14.16 2.55
C ILE A 237 7.32 -14.88 2.20
N ILE A 238 7.99 -15.47 3.21
CA ILE A 238 9.29 -16.13 3.04
C ILE A 238 9.06 -17.63 2.85
N LYS A 239 9.42 -18.13 1.68
CA LYS A 239 9.38 -19.57 1.37
C LYS A 239 10.15 -20.37 2.43
N ASP A 240 9.53 -21.44 2.94
CA ASP A 240 10.08 -22.36 3.95
C ASP A 240 10.17 -21.80 5.39
N SER A 241 9.42 -20.73 5.71
CA SER A 241 9.22 -20.28 7.10
C SER A 241 8.41 -21.29 7.90
N ILE A 242 8.82 -21.54 9.15
CA ILE A 242 8.07 -22.36 10.12
C ILE A 242 7.02 -21.46 10.78
N GLU A 243 5.75 -21.87 10.75
CA GLU A 243 4.65 -21.22 11.50
C GLU A 243 4.86 -21.27 13.01
#